data_AF-A0A810PXP9-F1
#
_entry.id   AF-A0A810PXP9-F1
#
_cell.length_a   1.000
_cell.length_b   1.000
_cell.length_c   1.000
_cell.angle_alpha   90.00
_cell.angle_beta   90.00
_cell.angle_gamma   90.00
#
_symmetry.space_group_name_H-M   'P 1'
#
loop_
_entity.id
_entity.type
_entity.pdbx_description
1 polymer ?
#
loop_
_entity_poly.entity_id
_entity_poly.type
_entity_poly.pdbx_seq_one_letter_code
_entity_poly.pdbx_strand_id
1 'polypeptide(L)'
;MPKTKWGSVIFTAYKFFDSKELLFFVVPEDIHTEGFAVAQHSLQGSAALPPAERAAAAILTACRWLSETRALVFMENDAESLLRRLPQDILSTHYHDDEGHIRALPEESGLCPRGGTAAGAAVRGLILTVSHQDQMGQLYPQVLSLLVHGACREPF
;
A
#
# COMPACT_ATOMS: atom_id res chain seq x y z
N MET A 1 8.30 29.05 31.35
CA MET A 1 8.24 27.87 30.44
C MET A 1 6.78 27.56 30.17
N PRO A 2 6.27 27.67 28.93
CA PRO A 2 4.87 27.38 28.68
C PRO A 2 4.67 25.86 28.70
N LYS A 3 4.00 25.37 29.76
CA LYS A 3 3.47 24.01 29.78
C LYS A 3 2.37 23.91 28.72
N THR A 4 2.62 23.01 27.77
CA THR A 4 1.67 22.06 27.20
C THR A 4 0.60 22.57 26.24
N LYS A 5 1.01 23.01 25.04
CA LYS A 5 0.17 22.83 23.83
C LYS A 5 -0.03 21.33 23.52
N TRP A 6 0.94 20.49 23.90
CA TRP A 6 0.98 19.06 23.66
C TRP A 6 0.18 18.20 24.65
N GLY A 7 -0.03 18.68 25.88
CA GLY A 7 -0.75 17.90 26.92
C GLY A 7 -2.21 17.65 26.55
N SER A 8 -2.85 18.63 25.92
CA SER A 8 -4.23 18.50 25.41
C SER A 8 -4.32 17.51 24.23
N VAL A 9 -3.32 17.50 23.34
CA VAL A 9 -3.27 16.60 22.17
C VAL A 9 -3.11 15.15 22.62
N ILE A 10 -2.19 14.88 23.56
CA ILE A 10 -1.97 13.53 24.10
C ILE A 10 -3.24 13.03 24.80
N PHE A 11 -3.88 13.84 25.63
CA PHE A 11 -5.12 13.46 26.31
C PHE A 11 -6.30 13.24 25.36
N THR A 12 -6.31 13.94 24.22
CA THR A 12 -7.35 13.76 23.20
C THR A 12 -7.17 12.45 22.46
N ALA A 13 -5.95 12.00 22.19
CA ALA A 13 -5.69 10.72 21.56
C ALA A 13 -6.25 9.54 22.36
N TYR A 14 -6.14 9.58 23.70
CA TYR A 14 -6.70 8.55 24.59
C TYR A 14 -8.23 8.52 24.65
N LYS A 15 -8.93 9.45 24.00
CA LYS A 15 -10.38 9.34 23.80
C LYS A 15 -10.74 8.41 22.65
N PHE A 16 -9.80 8.17 21.74
CA PHE A 16 -9.99 7.39 20.53
C PHE A 16 -9.22 6.07 20.55
N PHE A 17 -8.13 6.00 21.32
CA PHE A 17 -7.27 4.82 21.40
C PHE A 17 -6.97 4.43 22.84
N ASP A 18 -7.10 3.14 23.14
CA ASP A 18 -6.86 2.59 24.48
C ASP A 18 -5.37 2.60 24.86
N SER A 19 -4.47 2.73 23.89
CA SER A 19 -3.02 2.75 24.11
C SER A 19 -2.29 3.56 23.05
N LYS A 20 -1.05 3.97 23.36
CA LYS A 20 -0.18 4.63 22.37
C LYS A 20 0.26 3.63 21.28
N GLU A 21 0.33 2.35 21.63
CA GLU A 21 0.65 1.25 20.72
C GLU A 21 -0.40 1.14 19.60
N LEU A 22 -1.69 1.19 19.96
CA LEU A 22 -2.79 1.19 19.00
C LEU A 22 -2.76 2.43 18.10
N LEU A 23 -2.49 3.61 18.68
CA LEU A 23 -2.31 4.83 17.90
C LEU A 23 -1.21 4.70 16.82
N PHE A 24 -0.08 4.07 17.15
CA PHE A 24 1.00 3.85 16.18
C PHE A 24 0.71 2.72 15.20
N PHE A 25 -0.11 1.74 15.59
CA PHE A 25 -0.49 0.63 14.75
C PHE A 25 -1.54 1.01 13.68
N VAL A 26 -2.45 1.92 14.02
CA VAL A 26 -3.53 2.35 13.11
C VAL A 26 -2.97 3.02 11.86
N VAL A 27 -1.84 3.71 11.94
CA VAL A 27 -1.24 4.37 10.76
C VAL A 27 -0.85 3.38 9.65
N PRO A 28 -0.03 2.34 9.87
CA PRO A 28 0.25 1.33 8.84
C PRO A 28 -1.00 0.52 8.43
N GLU A 29 -1.95 0.31 9.35
CA GLU A 29 -3.23 -0.36 9.04
C GLU A 29 -4.12 0.47 8.09
N ASP A 30 -4.22 1.78 8.32
CA ASP A 30 -4.93 2.72 7.45
C ASP A 30 -4.24 2.80 6.09
N ILE A 31 -2.90 2.86 6.05
CA ILE A 31 -2.14 2.84 4.79
C ILE A 31 -2.45 1.57 3.98
N HIS A 32 -2.46 0.41 4.64
CA HIS A 32 -2.82 -0.85 4.00
C HIS A 32 -4.25 -0.79 3.47
N THR A 33 -5.21 -0.45 4.33
CA THR A 33 -6.64 -0.43 4.00
C THR A 33 -6.96 0.54 2.86
N GLU A 34 -6.45 1.76 2.92
CA GLU A 34 -6.65 2.78 1.89
C GLU A 34 -5.97 2.40 0.57
N GLY A 35 -4.74 1.88 0.63
CA GLY A 35 -3.99 1.46 -0.56
C GLY A 35 -4.73 0.36 -1.34
N PHE A 36 -5.27 -0.64 -0.63
CA PHE A 36 -6.09 -1.69 -1.25
C PHE A 36 -7.43 -1.19 -1.75
N ALA A 37 -8.11 -0.30 -1.00
CA ALA A 37 -9.37 0.30 -1.42
C ALA A 37 -9.22 1.11 -2.72
N VAL A 38 -8.12 1.84 -2.88
CA VAL A 38 -7.79 2.58 -4.11
C VAL A 38 -7.63 1.63 -5.30
N ALA A 39 -6.90 0.53 -5.13
CA ALA A 39 -6.73 -0.48 -6.17
C ALA A 39 -8.06 -1.17 -6.53
N GLN A 40 -8.86 -1.54 -5.53
CA GLN A 40 -10.17 -2.16 -5.71
C GLN A 40 -11.14 -1.24 -6.45
N HIS A 41 -11.20 0.04 -6.08
CA HIS A 41 -12.04 1.03 -6.75
C HIS A 41 -11.64 1.18 -8.23
N SER A 42 -10.34 1.17 -8.52
CA SER A 42 -9.84 1.18 -9.91
C SER A 42 -10.26 -0.07 -10.70
N LEU A 43 -10.21 -1.25 -10.09
CA LEU A 43 -10.66 -2.52 -10.71
C LEU A 43 -12.16 -2.53 -11.00
N GLN A 44 -12.97 -1.94 -10.13
CA GLN A 44 -14.41 -1.79 -10.32
C GLN A 44 -14.73 -0.78 -11.43
N GLY A 45 -14.07 0.38 -11.42
CA GLY A 45 -14.26 1.44 -12.41
C GLY A 45 -13.78 1.08 -13.82
N SER A 46 -12.91 0.07 -13.95
CA SER A 46 -12.33 -0.38 -15.22
C SER A 46 -12.95 -1.67 -15.76
N ALA A 47 -14.09 -2.13 -15.24
CA ALA A 47 -14.69 -3.44 -15.59
C ALA A 47 -14.90 -3.69 -17.10
N ALA A 48 -15.05 -2.63 -17.91
CA ALA A 48 -15.22 -2.72 -19.36
C ALA A 48 -13.91 -2.93 -20.15
N LEU A 49 -12.74 -2.75 -19.52
CA LEU A 49 -11.43 -2.89 -20.15
C LEU A 49 -10.97 -4.37 -20.19
N PRO A 50 -10.05 -4.72 -21.11
CA PRO A 50 -9.38 -6.02 -21.08
C PRO A 50 -8.68 -6.32 -19.74
N PRO A 51 -8.56 -7.60 -19.32
CA PRO A 51 -7.94 -7.98 -18.05
C PRO A 51 -6.58 -7.33 -17.76
N ALA A 52 -5.67 -7.34 -18.74
CA ALA A 52 -4.35 -6.73 -18.61
C ALA A 52 -4.41 -5.21 -18.40
N GLU A 53 -5.35 -4.52 -19.04
CA GLU A 53 -5.54 -3.07 -18.88
C GLU A 53 -6.16 -2.73 -17.53
N ARG A 54 -7.07 -3.57 -17.04
CA ARG A 54 -7.66 -3.47 -15.69
C ARG A 54 -6.59 -3.61 -14.61
N ALA A 55 -5.77 -4.65 -14.72
CA ALA A 55 -4.66 -4.88 -13.80
C ALA A 55 -3.66 -3.71 -13.82
N ALA A 56 -3.29 -3.24 -15.03
CA ALA A 56 -2.39 -2.11 -15.18
C ALA A 56 -2.96 -0.82 -14.56
N ALA A 57 -4.24 -0.52 -14.81
CA ALA A 57 -4.91 0.63 -14.23
C ALA A 57 -4.91 0.56 -12.69
N ALA A 58 -5.19 -0.60 -12.11
CA ALA A 58 -5.21 -0.79 -10.67
C ALA A 58 -3.83 -0.56 -10.04
N ILE A 59 -2.78 -1.18 -10.60
CA ILE A 59 -1.40 -1.03 -10.13
C ILE A 59 -0.94 0.43 -10.25
N LEU A 60 -1.20 1.09 -11.38
CA LEU A 60 -0.84 2.50 -11.58
C LEU A 60 -1.59 3.43 -10.61
N THR A 61 -2.85 3.12 -10.30
CA THR A 61 -3.65 3.90 -9.34
C THR A 61 -3.06 3.75 -7.94
N ALA A 62 -2.74 2.52 -7.52
CA ALA A 62 -2.11 2.24 -6.23
C ALA A 62 -0.74 2.92 -6.12
N CYS A 63 0.13 2.78 -7.13
CA CYS A 63 1.45 3.41 -7.14
C CYS A 63 1.38 4.94 -7.11
N ARG A 64 0.39 5.55 -7.78
CA ARG A 64 0.16 7.00 -7.72
C ARG A 64 -0.24 7.42 -6.31
N TRP A 65 -1.18 6.73 -5.69
CA TRP A 65 -1.59 7.01 -4.31
C TRP A 65 -0.42 6.86 -3.33
N LEU A 66 0.38 5.81 -3.46
CA LEU A 66 1.60 5.61 -2.65
C LEU A 66 2.63 6.73 -2.85
N SER A 67 2.77 7.26 -4.06
CA SER A 67 3.65 8.39 -4.36
C SER A 67 3.13 9.69 -3.75
N GLU A 68 1.84 9.99 -3.92
CA GLU A 68 1.21 11.23 -3.46
C GLU A 68 1.14 11.31 -1.93
N THR A 69 0.83 10.20 -1.25
CA THR A 69 0.78 10.12 0.21
C THR A 69 2.15 9.94 0.86
N ARG A 70 3.16 9.53 0.07
CA ARG A 70 4.46 9.05 0.56
C ARG A 70 4.36 7.89 1.55
N ALA A 71 3.26 7.14 1.51
CA ALA A 71 3.02 6.03 2.42
C ALA A 71 4.13 4.96 2.34
N LEU A 72 4.63 4.65 1.15
CA LEU A 72 5.69 3.65 0.99
C LEU A 72 7.03 4.10 1.63
N VAL A 73 7.32 5.41 1.59
CA VAL A 73 8.53 5.97 2.23
C VAL A 73 8.44 5.81 3.76
N PHE A 74 7.26 6.03 4.34
CA PHE A 74 7.02 5.78 5.77
C PHE A 74 7.15 4.29 6.11
N MET A 75 6.56 3.41 5.29
CA MET A 75 6.62 1.96 5.50
C MET A 75 8.06 1.43 5.47
N GLU A 76 8.89 1.91 4.55
CA GLU A 76 10.29 1.46 4.42
C GLU A 76 11.22 2.03 5.50
N ASN A 77 11.04 3.29 5.92
CA ASN A 77 12.01 3.97 6.79
C ASN A 77 11.63 3.94 8.27
N ASP A 78 10.33 3.98 8.59
CA ASP A 78 9.85 4.25 9.95
C ASP A 78 9.03 3.10 10.52
N ALA A 79 8.21 2.43 9.70
CA ALA A 79 7.26 1.43 10.19
C ALA A 79 7.96 0.25 10.88
N GLU A 80 9.09 -0.26 10.36
CA GLU A 80 9.79 -1.38 10.99
C GLU A 80 10.23 -1.04 12.44
N SER A 81 10.78 0.15 12.64
CA SER A 81 11.21 0.63 13.96
C SER A 81 10.03 0.77 14.93
N LEU A 82 8.88 1.21 14.43
CA LEU A 82 7.64 1.31 15.21
C LEU A 82 7.09 -0.08 15.56
N LEU A 83 6.97 -0.97 14.57
CA LEU A 83 6.43 -2.31 14.71
C LEU A 83 7.25 -3.16 15.69
N ARG A 84 8.60 -3.09 15.66
CA ARG A 84 9.47 -3.80 16.62
C ARG A 84 9.25 -3.43 18.08
N ARG A 85 8.61 -2.29 18.36
CA ARG A 85 8.34 -1.80 19.72
C ARG A 85 6.92 -2.12 20.18
N LEU A 86 6.08 -2.67 19.30
CA LEU A 86 4.71 -3.06 19.64
C LEU A 86 4.68 -4.42 20.34
N PRO A 87 3.76 -4.63 21.30
CA PRO A 87 3.49 -5.93 21.88
C PRO A 87 3.15 -6.99 20.82
N GLN A 88 3.63 -8.22 21.04
CA GLN A 88 3.48 -9.31 20.07
C GLN A 88 2.02 -9.68 19.81
N ASP A 89 1.15 -9.58 20.82
CA ASP A 89 -0.29 -9.81 20.73
C ASP A 89 -1.01 -8.81 19.83
N ILE A 90 -0.58 -7.55 19.81
CA ILE A 90 -1.09 -6.54 18.86
C ILE A 90 -0.61 -6.86 17.44
N LEU A 91 0.67 -7.18 17.29
CA LEU A 91 1.25 -7.52 15.97
C LEU A 91 0.59 -8.76 15.37
N SER A 92 0.43 -9.85 16.13
CA SER A 92 -0.12 -11.10 15.59
C SER A 92 -1.61 -11.03 15.26
N THR A 93 -2.36 -10.14 15.94
CA THR A 93 -3.80 -9.97 15.72
C THR A 93 -4.08 -9.11 14.49
N HIS A 94 -3.25 -8.11 14.22
CA HIS A 94 -3.58 -7.07 13.26
C HIS A 94 -2.61 -6.93 12.09
N TYR A 95 -1.38 -7.43 12.19
CA TYR A 95 -0.42 -7.37 11.09
C TYR A 95 -0.61 -8.57 10.15
N HIS A 96 -1.02 -8.29 8.92
CA HIS A 96 -1.18 -9.30 7.87
C HIS A 96 -0.12 -9.13 6.79
N ASP A 97 0.24 -10.23 6.12
CA ASP A 97 1.17 -10.19 4.99
C ASP A 97 0.46 -9.66 3.75
N ASP A 98 1.00 -8.61 3.14
CA ASP A 98 0.49 -8.02 1.91
C ASP A 98 0.46 -9.03 0.74
N GLU A 99 1.10 -10.20 0.85
CA GLU A 99 1.30 -11.14 -0.27
C GLU A 99 -0.02 -11.80 -0.60
N GLY A 100 -0.71 -12.25 0.44
CA GLY A 100 -2.05 -12.80 0.34
C GLY A 100 -3.00 -11.77 -0.27
N HIS A 101 -2.96 -10.51 0.19
CA HIS A 101 -3.85 -9.46 -0.29
C HIS A 101 -3.53 -9.03 -1.73
N ILE A 102 -2.25 -8.86 -2.10
CA ILE A 102 -1.82 -8.53 -3.47
C ILE A 102 -2.24 -9.62 -4.46
N ARG A 103 -2.20 -10.89 -4.04
CA ARG A 103 -2.62 -12.02 -4.87
C ARG A 103 -4.14 -12.16 -4.96
N ALA A 104 -4.84 -12.00 -3.84
CA ALA A 104 -6.28 -12.18 -3.76
C ALA A 104 -7.06 -11.06 -4.46
N LEU A 105 -6.61 -9.81 -4.38
CA LEU A 105 -7.36 -8.66 -4.90
C LEU A 105 -7.73 -8.79 -6.40
N PRO A 106 -6.79 -9.16 -7.31
CA PRO A 106 -7.14 -9.43 -8.70
C PRO A 106 -8.14 -10.58 -8.84
N GLU A 107 -7.94 -11.69 -8.11
CA GLU A 107 -8.80 -12.90 -8.16
C GLU A 107 -10.24 -12.57 -7.74
N GLU A 108 -10.41 -11.85 -6.64
CA GLU A 108 -11.70 -11.35 -6.13
C GLU A 108 -12.38 -10.39 -7.11
N SER A 109 -11.59 -9.71 -7.96
CA SER A 109 -12.07 -8.81 -9.00
C SER A 109 -12.30 -9.51 -10.36
N GLY A 110 -12.23 -10.84 -10.40
CA GLY A 110 -12.43 -11.66 -11.59
C GLY A 110 -11.24 -11.70 -12.55
N LEU A 111 -10.05 -11.29 -12.10
CA LEU A 111 -8.79 -11.42 -12.84
C LEU A 111 -8.03 -12.64 -12.33
N CYS A 112 -7.65 -13.57 -13.21
CA CYS A 112 -6.90 -14.75 -12.83
C CYS A 112 -5.51 -14.72 -13.47
N PRO A 113 -4.51 -14.06 -12.85
CA PRO A 113 -3.17 -14.03 -13.39
C PRO A 113 -2.57 -15.44 -13.50
N ARG A 114 -2.20 -15.84 -14.72
CA ARG A 114 -1.54 -17.12 -15.03
C ARG A 114 -0.16 -17.26 -14.39
N GLY A 115 0.45 -16.14 -14.00
CA GLY A 115 1.77 -16.09 -13.36
C GLY A 115 1.80 -16.50 -11.88
N GLY A 116 0.64 -16.71 -11.23
CA GLY A 116 0.58 -17.12 -9.82
C GLY A 116 1.43 -16.23 -8.90
N THR A 117 2.32 -16.85 -8.12
CA THR A 117 3.24 -16.14 -7.21
C THR A 117 4.16 -15.14 -7.91
N ALA A 118 4.55 -15.40 -9.18
CA ALA A 118 5.39 -14.50 -9.94
C ALA A 118 4.67 -13.19 -10.29
N ALA A 119 3.34 -13.24 -10.51
CA ALA A 119 2.55 -12.04 -10.76
C ALA A 119 2.47 -11.15 -9.50
N GLY A 120 2.23 -11.75 -8.34
CA GLY A 120 2.26 -11.02 -7.05
C GLY A 120 3.62 -10.41 -6.75
N ALA A 121 4.70 -11.16 -6.99
CA ALA A 121 6.07 -10.65 -6.86
C ALA A 121 6.38 -9.51 -7.84
N ALA A 122 5.89 -9.58 -9.08
CA ALA A 122 6.04 -8.50 -10.05
C ALA A 122 5.31 -7.23 -9.59
N VAL A 123 4.08 -7.35 -9.08
CA VAL A 123 3.33 -6.21 -8.52
C VAL A 123 4.09 -5.58 -7.35
N ARG A 124 4.59 -6.39 -6.42
CA ARG A 124 5.43 -5.91 -5.32
C ARG A 124 6.68 -5.19 -5.82
N GLY A 125 7.38 -5.76 -6.81
CA GLY A 125 8.55 -5.14 -7.43
C GLY A 125 8.24 -3.77 -8.05
N LEU A 126 7.09 -3.64 -8.72
CA LEU A 126 6.62 -2.37 -9.28
C LEU A 126 6.32 -1.35 -8.18
N ILE A 127 5.65 -1.77 -7.10
CA ILE A 127 5.37 -0.91 -5.93
C ILE A 127 6.67 -0.39 -5.31
N LEU A 128 7.68 -1.24 -5.12
CA LEU A 128 8.98 -0.86 -4.55
C LEU A 128 9.71 0.22 -5.37
N THR A 129 9.36 0.41 -6.64
CA THR A 129 9.94 1.53 -7.42
C THR A 129 9.44 2.90 -6.95
N VAL A 130 8.28 2.98 -6.27
CA VAL A 130 7.65 4.24 -5.84
C VAL A 130 8.50 4.96 -4.80
N SER A 131 9.15 4.23 -3.89
CA SER A 131 10.07 4.80 -2.91
C SER A 131 11.35 5.33 -3.53
N HIS A 132 11.66 4.89 -4.76
CA HIS A 132 12.87 5.25 -5.51
C HIS A 132 12.56 6.16 -6.71
N GLN A 133 11.40 6.81 -6.72
CA GLN A 133 10.98 7.67 -7.82
C GLN A 133 11.92 8.88 -8.03
N ASP A 134 12.50 9.42 -6.97
CA ASP A 134 13.40 10.59 -7.04
C ASP A 134 14.69 10.26 -7.81
N GLN A 135 15.19 9.03 -7.71
CA GLN A 135 16.35 8.53 -8.44
C GLN A 135 16.07 8.39 -9.95
N MET A 136 14.80 8.19 -10.33
CA MET A 136 14.36 8.11 -11.73
C MET A 136 13.93 9.50 -12.26
N GLY A 137 13.75 10.48 -11.37
CA GLY A 137 13.44 11.86 -11.69
C GLY A 137 12.09 12.02 -12.42
N GLN A 138 11.99 13.06 -13.25
CA GLN A 138 10.73 13.45 -13.91
C GLN A 138 10.15 12.39 -14.86
N LEU A 139 10.94 11.39 -15.25
CA LEU A 139 10.52 10.31 -16.14
C LEU A 139 9.85 9.13 -15.40
N TYR A 140 9.85 9.16 -14.06
CA TYR A 140 9.29 8.06 -13.27
C TYR A 140 7.87 7.66 -13.68
N PRO A 141 6.90 8.58 -13.89
CA PRO A 141 5.55 8.19 -14.29
C PRO A 141 5.50 7.44 -15.62
N GLN A 142 6.33 7.81 -16.59
CA GLN A 142 6.42 7.15 -17.90
C GLN A 142 7.10 5.79 -17.79
N VAL A 143 8.17 5.69 -16.99
CA VAL A 143 8.87 4.43 -16.72
C VAL A 143 7.94 3.45 -16.02
N LEU A 144 7.26 3.89 -14.97
CA LEU A 144 6.29 3.06 -14.24
C LEU A 144 5.17 2.58 -15.16
N SER A 145 4.60 3.45 -15.98
CA SER A 145 3.57 3.06 -16.95
C SER A 145 4.07 1.97 -17.91
N LEU A 146 5.26 2.15 -18.49
CA LEU A 146 5.88 1.16 -19.37
C LEU A 146 6.07 -0.19 -18.65
N LEU A 147 6.61 -0.18 -17.43
CA LEU A 147 6.86 -1.39 -16.65
C LEU A 147 5.56 -2.11 -16.27
N VAL A 148 4.55 -1.37 -15.80
CA VAL A 148 3.26 -1.94 -15.41
C VAL A 148 2.55 -2.56 -16.61
N HIS A 149 2.46 -1.85 -17.73
CA HIS A 149 1.84 -2.39 -18.93
C HIS A 149 2.61 -3.59 -19.48
N GLY A 150 3.95 -3.57 -19.43
CA GLY A 150 4.77 -4.74 -19.79
C GLY A 150 4.48 -5.94 -18.89
N ALA A 151 4.49 -5.73 -17.58
CA ALA A 151 4.24 -6.77 -16.58
C ALA A 151 2.81 -7.34 -16.65
N CYS A 152 1.82 -6.58 -17.15
CA CYS A 152 0.44 -7.07 -17.26
C CYS A 152 0.14 -7.83 -18.56
N ARG A 153 1.00 -7.76 -19.59
CA ARG A 153 0.71 -8.35 -20.92
C ARG A 153 0.84 -9.87 -21.00
N GLU A 154 1.73 -10.47 -20.21
CA GLU A 154 1.97 -11.90 -20.23
C GLU A 154 1.18 -12.69 -19.16
N PRO A 155 1.00 -12.16 -17.92
CA PRO A 155 0.34 -12.92 -16.87
C PRO A 155 -1.19 -12.74 -16.82
N PHE A 156 -1.80 -11.69 -17.38
CA PHE A 156 -3.25 -11.41 -17.23
C PHE A 156 -4.07 -11.58 -18.51
#